data_AF-A0A843B4Y8-F1
#
_entry.id   AF-A0A843B4Y8-F1
#
_cell.length_a   1.000
_cell.length_b   1.000
_cell.length_c   1.000
_cell.angle_alpha   90.00
_cell.angle_beta   90.00
_cell.angle_gamma   90.00
#
_symmetry.space_group_name_H-M   'P 1'
#
loop_
_entity.id
_entity.type
_entity.pdbx_description
1 polymer ?
#
loop_
_entity_poly.entity_id
_entity_poly.type
_entity_poly.pdbx_seq_one_letter_code
_entity_poly.pdbx_strand_id
1 'polypeptide(L)'
;MADYVKESNGYSIYEIADGNNGWMQICPDAHNAYVNAVDKKHGGKVKPLIRFIKAWKFYRDVPIKSFYLEMRVAKYADGESCIIYDIDVKNILAMLLENNLSSLQDPMGFSGYIYPCKTEAFKQDAISKLSTAVSRAVKARNATIDGNVKEAFDFWNLLYNNKFPDYYL
;
A
#
# COMPACT_ATOMS: atom_id res chain seq x y z
N MET A 1 -21.78 11.25 7.91
CA MET A 1 -22.86 10.26 7.78
C MET A 1 -22.63 9.55 6.46
N ALA A 2 -22.84 8.23 6.43
CA ALA A 2 -22.75 7.44 5.21
C ALA A 2 -24.18 7.05 4.85
N ASP A 3 -24.62 7.43 3.67
CA ASP A 3 -25.99 7.21 3.25
C ASP A 3 -26.02 6.00 2.33
N TYR A 4 -26.88 5.03 2.62
CA TYR A 4 -27.08 3.88 1.75
C TYR A 4 -27.70 4.34 0.43
N VAL A 5 -27.09 3.96 -0.68
CA VAL A 5 -27.53 4.38 -2.02
C VAL A 5 -28.29 3.26 -2.71
N LYS A 6 -27.66 2.09 -2.86
CA LYS A 6 -28.18 0.95 -3.62
C LYS A 6 -27.38 -0.32 -3.36
N GLU A 7 -27.93 -1.44 -3.77
CA GLU A 7 -27.23 -2.73 -3.87
C GLU A 7 -26.78 -2.97 -5.31
N SER A 8 -25.55 -3.45 -5.50
CA SER A 8 -25.03 -3.82 -6.82
C SER A 8 -24.10 -5.03 -6.69
N ASN A 9 -24.29 -6.05 -7.53
CA ASN A 9 -23.55 -7.32 -7.49
C ASN A 9 -23.50 -7.97 -6.09
N GLY A 10 -24.57 -7.83 -5.30
CA GLY A 10 -24.66 -8.38 -3.94
C GLY A 10 -23.91 -7.58 -2.86
N TYR A 11 -23.45 -6.37 -3.17
CA TYR A 11 -22.80 -5.49 -2.21
C TYR A 11 -23.55 -4.17 -2.02
N SER A 12 -23.61 -3.72 -0.77
CA SER A 12 -24.18 -2.42 -0.41
C SER A 12 -23.23 -1.28 -0.78
N ILE A 13 -23.73 -0.30 -1.54
CA ILE A 13 -23.01 0.91 -1.91
C ILE A 13 -23.47 2.05 -1.00
N TYR A 14 -22.52 2.74 -0.42
CA TYR A 14 -22.73 3.90 0.44
C TYR A 14 -22.16 5.15 -0.21
N GLU A 15 -22.75 6.30 0.07
CA GLU A 15 -22.19 7.60 -0.26
C GLU A 15 -21.62 8.26 0.99
N ILE A 16 -20.39 8.76 0.88
CA ILE A 16 -19.73 9.53 1.93
C ILE A 16 -19.23 10.85 1.36
N ALA A 17 -19.12 11.88 2.20
CA ALA A 17 -18.49 13.13 1.81
C ALA A 17 -17.02 12.88 1.42
N ASP A 18 -16.62 13.40 0.26
CA ASP A 18 -15.28 13.19 -0.32
C ASP A 18 -14.19 14.12 0.28
N GLY A 19 -14.61 15.09 1.10
CA GLY A 19 -13.75 16.10 1.72
C GLY A 19 -13.45 17.33 0.85
N ASN A 20 -14.07 17.43 -0.33
CA ASN A 20 -13.99 18.53 -1.30
C ASN A 20 -15.38 19.08 -1.67
N ASN A 21 -16.34 19.04 -0.74
CA ASN A 21 -17.76 19.39 -0.95
C ASN A 21 -18.49 18.52 -1.99
N GLY A 22 -17.99 17.31 -2.25
CA GLY A 22 -18.63 16.31 -3.09
C GLY A 22 -19.00 15.04 -2.33
N TRP A 23 -19.62 14.10 -3.05
CA TRP A 23 -19.95 12.77 -2.56
C TRP A 23 -19.14 11.74 -3.33
N MET A 24 -18.65 10.72 -2.62
CA MET A 24 -18.02 9.56 -3.23
C MET A 24 -18.76 8.28 -2.83
N GLN A 25 -18.96 7.40 -3.82
CA GLN A 25 -19.47 6.06 -3.58
C GLN A 25 -18.37 5.16 -3.05
N ILE A 26 -18.65 4.43 -1.99
CA ILE A 26 -17.77 3.44 -1.39
C ILE A 26 -18.53 2.13 -1.18
N CYS A 27 -17.84 1.03 -1.37
CA CYS A 27 -18.38 -0.31 -1.14
C CYS A 27 -17.41 -1.11 -0.27
N PRO A 28 -17.36 -0.84 1.06
CA PRO A 28 -16.37 -1.44 1.96
C PRO A 28 -16.36 -2.97 1.91
N ASP A 29 -17.53 -3.58 1.77
CA ASP A 29 -17.67 -5.04 1.70
C ASP A 29 -17.05 -5.62 0.43
N ALA A 30 -17.22 -4.96 -0.72
CA ALA A 30 -16.59 -5.38 -1.97
C ALA A 30 -15.06 -5.23 -1.91
N HIS A 31 -14.56 -4.12 -1.38
CA HIS A 31 -13.11 -3.91 -1.22
C HIS A 31 -12.49 -4.92 -0.24
N ASN A 32 -13.17 -5.23 0.86
CA ASN A 32 -12.76 -6.28 1.79
C ASN A 32 -12.78 -7.66 1.14
N ALA A 33 -13.84 -7.98 0.38
CA ALA A 33 -13.96 -9.25 -0.34
C ALA A 33 -12.83 -9.41 -1.35
N TYR A 34 -12.49 -8.36 -2.09
CA TYR A 34 -11.36 -8.35 -3.02
C TYR A 34 -10.04 -8.64 -2.32
N VAL A 35 -9.71 -7.90 -1.26
CA VAL A 35 -8.47 -8.12 -0.50
C VAL A 35 -8.43 -9.54 0.06
N ASN A 36 -9.54 -10.05 0.58
CA ASN A 36 -9.64 -11.42 1.09
C ASN A 36 -9.42 -12.48 0.01
N ALA A 37 -9.95 -12.27 -1.20
CA ALA A 37 -9.76 -13.18 -2.33
C ALA A 37 -8.29 -13.25 -2.75
N VAL A 38 -7.64 -12.09 -2.93
CA VAL A 38 -6.22 -11.99 -3.27
C VAL A 38 -5.34 -12.55 -2.14
N ASP A 39 -5.68 -12.28 -0.89
CA ASP A 39 -4.97 -12.82 0.28
C ASP A 39 -5.05 -14.35 0.34
N LYS A 40 -6.25 -14.92 0.10
CA LYS A 40 -6.45 -16.37 0.02
C LYS A 40 -5.64 -17.01 -1.11
N LYS A 41 -5.59 -16.38 -2.29
CA LYS A 41 -4.77 -16.82 -3.43
C LYS A 41 -3.28 -16.99 -3.04
N HIS A 42 -2.78 -16.15 -2.14
CA HIS A 42 -1.38 -16.17 -1.70
C HIS A 42 -1.19 -16.75 -0.29
N GLY A 43 -2.13 -17.56 0.19
CA GLY A 43 -2.01 -18.26 1.48
C GLY A 43 -1.91 -17.32 2.69
N GLY A 44 -2.59 -16.18 2.65
CA GLY A 44 -2.63 -15.23 3.77
C GLY A 44 -1.45 -14.25 3.84
N LYS A 45 -0.61 -14.19 2.80
CA LYS A 45 0.59 -13.35 2.79
C LYS A 45 0.34 -11.89 2.38
N VAL A 46 -0.78 -11.57 1.75
CA VAL A 46 -1.05 -10.21 1.25
C VAL A 46 -1.36 -9.25 2.38
N LYS A 47 -2.15 -9.68 3.39
CA LYS A 47 -2.45 -8.83 4.55
C LYS A 47 -1.19 -8.44 5.36
N PRO A 48 -0.24 -9.36 5.66
CA PRO A 48 1.07 -8.99 6.20
C PRO A 48 1.84 -8.02 5.30
N LEU A 49 1.85 -8.23 3.98
CA LEU A 49 2.51 -7.33 3.04
C LEU A 49 1.92 -5.91 3.09
N ILE A 50 0.59 -5.78 3.11
CA ILE A 50 -0.12 -4.52 3.32
C ILE A 50 0.32 -3.86 4.64
N ARG A 51 0.43 -4.64 5.72
CA ARG A 51 0.86 -4.13 7.04
C ARG A 51 2.29 -3.58 6.99
N PHE A 52 3.22 -4.22 6.27
CA PHE A 52 4.57 -3.70 6.09
C PHE A 52 4.56 -2.34 5.40
N ILE A 53 3.84 -2.19 4.29
CA ILE A 53 3.76 -0.90 3.59
C ILE A 53 3.09 0.18 4.46
N LYS A 54 2.03 -0.16 5.19
CA LYS A 54 1.37 0.76 6.14
C LYS A 54 2.25 1.11 7.34
N ALA A 55 3.08 0.19 7.81
CA ALA A 55 4.03 0.43 8.89
C ALA A 55 5.10 1.44 8.47
N TRP A 56 5.68 1.30 7.27
CA TRP A 56 6.58 2.31 6.69
C TRP A 56 5.90 3.69 6.64
N LYS A 57 4.69 3.74 6.07
CA LYS A 57 3.90 4.97 5.99
C LYS A 57 3.68 5.60 7.37
N PHE A 58 3.36 4.80 8.37
CA PHE A 58 3.12 5.25 9.74
C PHE A 58 4.39 5.76 10.41
N TYR A 59 5.46 4.97 10.43
CA TYR A 59 6.70 5.33 11.13
C TYR A 59 7.48 6.48 10.50
N ARG A 60 7.20 6.81 9.24
CA ARG A 60 7.85 7.90 8.50
C ARG A 60 6.90 9.07 8.21
N ASP A 61 5.71 9.07 8.81
CA ASP A 61 4.68 10.10 8.66
C ASP A 61 4.41 10.44 7.19
N VAL A 62 4.24 9.42 6.36
CA VAL A 62 4.01 9.59 4.92
C VAL A 62 2.53 9.91 4.68
N PRO A 63 2.18 11.02 4.01
CA PRO A 63 0.79 11.51 3.90
C PRO A 63 0.00 10.81 2.77
N ILE A 64 0.09 9.49 2.68
CA ILE A 64 -0.70 8.65 1.74
C ILE A 64 -1.95 8.10 2.46
N LYS A 65 -3.09 7.94 1.79
CA LYS A 65 -4.27 7.30 2.38
C LYS A 65 -4.03 5.79 2.57
N SER A 66 -4.33 5.26 3.75
CA SER A 66 -4.18 3.82 4.04
C SER A 66 -4.99 2.95 3.09
N PHE A 67 -6.23 3.36 2.79
CA PHE A 67 -7.10 2.64 1.86
C PHE A 67 -6.51 2.56 0.44
N TYR A 68 -5.86 3.62 -0.03
CA TYR A 68 -5.15 3.59 -1.32
C TYR A 68 -4.03 2.55 -1.32
N LEU A 69 -3.24 2.46 -0.24
CA LEU A 69 -2.18 1.46 -0.13
C LEU A 69 -2.74 0.04 -0.07
N GLU A 70 -3.83 -0.19 0.66
CA GLU A 70 -4.50 -1.50 0.71
C GLU A 70 -4.91 -1.97 -0.69
N MET A 71 -5.60 -1.11 -1.45
CA MET A 71 -6.05 -1.46 -2.81
C MET A 71 -4.89 -1.58 -3.80
N ARG A 72 -3.86 -0.72 -3.70
CA ARG A 72 -2.67 -0.80 -4.56
C ARG A 72 -1.87 -2.08 -4.33
N VAL A 73 -1.65 -2.46 -3.07
CA VAL A 73 -0.92 -3.67 -2.73
C VAL A 73 -1.71 -4.91 -3.12
N ALA A 74 -3.02 -4.93 -2.90
CA ALA A 74 -3.86 -6.04 -3.34
C ALA A 74 -3.87 -6.19 -4.87
N LYS A 75 -3.95 -5.08 -5.62
CA LYS A 75 -3.85 -5.11 -7.09
C LYS A 75 -2.47 -5.54 -7.59
N TYR A 76 -1.39 -5.11 -6.93
CA TYR A 76 -0.04 -5.60 -7.20
C TYR A 76 0.01 -7.12 -7.01
N ALA A 77 -0.35 -7.59 -5.81
CA ALA A 77 -0.31 -9.00 -5.45
C ALA A 77 -1.19 -9.88 -6.36
N ASP A 78 -2.34 -9.38 -6.85
CA ASP A 78 -3.17 -10.17 -7.76
C ASP A 78 -2.47 -10.48 -9.10
N GLY A 79 -1.52 -9.65 -9.54
CA GLY A 79 -0.69 -9.94 -10.70
C GLY A 79 0.48 -10.89 -10.43
N GLU A 80 0.77 -11.19 -9.17
CA GLU A 80 1.92 -11.99 -8.78
C GLU A 80 1.58 -13.49 -8.66
N SER A 81 2.62 -14.32 -8.79
CA SER A 81 2.52 -15.78 -8.61
C SER A 81 2.73 -16.20 -7.15
N CYS A 82 3.54 -15.45 -6.41
CA CYS A 82 3.84 -15.70 -5.01
C CYS A 82 4.24 -14.39 -4.31
N ILE A 83 4.23 -14.41 -2.97
CA ILE A 83 4.65 -13.29 -2.14
C ILE A 83 5.89 -13.65 -1.34
N ILE A 84 6.93 -12.83 -1.52
CA ILE A 84 8.24 -12.83 -0.85
C ILE A 84 8.48 -11.40 -0.33
N TYR A 85 8.37 -11.22 1.00
CA TYR A 85 8.20 -9.90 1.60
C TYR A 85 9.30 -8.88 1.27
N ASP A 86 10.56 -9.27 1.31
CA ASP A 86 11.66 -8.36 1.03
C ASP A 86 11.65 -7.88 -0.44
N ILE A 87 11.38 -8.78 -1.39
CA ILE A 87 11.19 -8.48 -2.82
C ILE A 87 9.99 -7.56 -3.01
N ASP A 88 8.84 -7.95 -2.47
CA ASP A 88 7.58 -7.30 -2.79
C ASP A 88 7.47 -5.93 -2.11
N VAL A 89 8.00 -5.77 -0.89
CA VAL A 89 8.09 -4.44 -0.27
C VAL A 89 8.91 -3.50 -1.16
N LYS A 90 10.07 -3.96 -1.65
CA LYS A 90 10.90 -3.16 -2.58
C LYS A 90 10.15 -2.86 -3.88
N ASN A 91 9.53 -3.86 -4.51
CA ASN A 91 8.81 -3.70 -5.77
C ASN A 91 7.61 -2.77 -5.64
N ILE A 92 6.83 -2.88 -4.55
CA ILE A 92 5.68 -2.01 -4.31
C ILE A 92 6.12 -0.56 -4.14
N LEU A 93 7.15 -0.30 -3.32
CA LEU A 93 7.67 1.05 -3.14
C LEU A 93 8.18 1.63 -4.47
N ALA A 94 8.89 0.83 -5.26
CA ALA A 94 9.38 1.24 -6.58
C ALA A 94 8.24 1.55 -7.55
N MET A 95 7.27 0.65 -7.69
CA MET A 95 6.08 0.85 -8.52
C MET A 95 5.31 2.12 -8.13
N LEU A 96 5.12 2.38 -6.84
CA LEU A 96 4.45 3.58 -6.35
C LEU A 96 5.20 4.87 -6.74
N LEU A 97 6.53 4.81 -6.80
CA LEU A 97 7.38 5.94 -7.18
C LEU A 97 7.37 6.13 -8.71
N GLU A 98 7.56 5.04 -9.46
CA GLU A 98 7.59 5.03 -10.93
C GLU A 98 6.28 5.53 -11.53
N ASN A 99 5.14 5.16 -10.93
CA ASN A 99 3.83 5.65 -11.36
C ASN A 99 3.46 7.02 -10.78
N ASN A 100 4.40 7.68 -10.10
CA ASN A 100 4.28 9.00 -9.51
C ASN A 100 3.05 9.15 -8.59
N LEU A 101 2.78 8.14 -7.77
CA LEU A 101 1.57 8.03 -6.94
C LEU A 101 0.32 8.44 -7.74
N SER A 102 0.06 7.74 -8.84
CA SER A 102 -1.13 7.96 -9.67
C SER A 102 -2.41 7.52 -8.93
N SER A 103 -3.56 8.09 -9.28
CA SER A 103 -4.85 7.56 -8.81
C SER A 103 -5.04 6.12 -9.28
N LEU A 104 -5.67 5.30 -8.44
CA LEU A 104 -6.00 3.92 -8.77
C LEU A 104 -7.45 3.87 -9.24
N GLN A 105 -7.70 3.35 -10.44
CA GLN A 105 -9.07 2.96 -10.79
C GLN A 105 -9.50 1.81 -9.86
N ASP A 106 -10.65 1.98 -9.19
CA ASP A 106 -11.19 1.01 -8.25
C ASP A 106 -11.25 -0.38 -8.89
N PRO A 107 -10.52 -1.38 -8.38
CA PRO A 107 -10.55 -2.75 -8.91
C PRO A 107 -11.96 -3.35 -8.93
N MET A 108 -12.84 -2.90 -8.05
CA MET A 108 -14.23 -3.36 -7.97
C MET A 108 -15.19 -2.55 -8.86
N GLY A 109 -14.73 -1.43 -9.43
CA GLY A 109 -15.52 -0.60 -10.34
C GLY A 109 -16.61 0.25 -9.68
N PHE A 110 -16.68 0.33 -8.35
CA PHE A 110 -17.75 1.04 -7.64
C PHE A 110 -17.38 2.50 -7.33
N SER A 111 -16.14 2.76 -6.93
CA SER A 111 -15.68 4.06 -6.43
C SER A 111 -15.01 4.95 -7.48
N GLY A 112 -14.96 4.55 -8.75
CA GLY A 112 -14.27 5.28 -9.81
C GLY A 112 -12.75 5.31 -9.59
N TYR A 113 -12.23 6.41 -9.03
CA TYR A 113 -10.80 6.60 -8.74
C TYR A 113 -10.52 6.76 -7.24
N ILE A 114 -9.52 6.04 -6.77
CA ILE A 114 -8.97 6.12 -5.42
C ILE A 114 -7.71 6.97 -5.47
N TYR A 115 -7.78 8.14 -4.84
CA TYR A 115 -6.66 9.11 -4.81
C TYR A 115 -5.71 8.82 -3.65
N PRO A 116 -4.38 8.92 -3.86
CA PRO A 116 -3.38 8.60 -2.84
C PRO A 116 -3.26 9.65 -1.74
N CYS A 117 -3.33 10.93 -2.07
CA CYS A 117 -3.10 12.04 -1.12
C CYS A 117 -4.28 13.01 -1.13
N LYS A 118 -4.40 13.83 -0.08
CA LYS A 118 -5.46 14.85 0.02
C LYS A 118 -5.19 16.07 -0.88
N THR A 119 -3.92 16.46 -1.00
CA THR A 119 -3.49 17.65 -1.73
C THR A 119 -2.24 17.33 -2.54
N GLU A 120 -1.94 18.19 -3.52
CA GLU A 120 -0.71 18.07 -4.30
C GLU A 120 0.54 18.26 -3.43
N ALA A 121 0.50 19.18 -2.45
CA ALA A 121 1.60 19.36 -1.49
C ALA A 121 1.91 18.08 -0.70
N PHE A 122 0.87 17.36 -0.25
CA PHE A 122 1.05 16.05 0.40
C PHE A 122 1.57 14.99 -0.58
N LYS A 123 1.15 15.05 -1.86
CA LYS A 123 1.69 14.15 -2.87
C LYS A 123 3.19 14.36 -3.07
N GLN A 124 3.66 15.59 -3.16
CA GLN A 124 5.08 15.91 -3.31
C GLN A 124 5.91 15.47 -2.09
N ASP A 125 5.42 15.70 -0.86
CA ASP A 125 6.06 15.17 0.36
C ASP A 125 6.12 13.64 0.35
N ALA A 126 5.02 12.98 -0.01
CA ALA A 126 4.96 11.52 -0.11
C ALA A 126 5.96 10.97 -1.14
N ILE A 127 6.09 11.58 -2.32
CA ILE A 127 7.04 11.18 -3.37
C ILE A 127 8.49 11.32 -2.86
N SER A 128 8.82 12.42 -2.18
CA SER A 128 10.15 12.62 -1.60
C SER A 128 10.52 11.53 -0.58
N LYS A 129 9.60 11.23 0.35
CA LYS A 129 9.76 10.14 1.33
C LYS A 129 9.83 8.76 0.66
N LEU A 130 9.06 8.56 -0.41
CA LEU A 130 9.02 7.32 -1.17
C LEU A 130 10.32 7.08 -1.95
N SER A 131 10.93 8.12 -2.54
CA SER A 131 12.25 8.03 -3.18
C SER A 131 13.32 7.52 -2.21
N THR A 132 13.32 8.07 -0.98
CA THR A 132 14.21 7.60 0.09
C THR A 132 13.93 6.14 0.48
N ALA A 133 12.64 5.77 0.55
CA ALA A 133 12.20 4.42 0.89
C ALA A 133 12.66 3.39 -0.17
N VAL A 134 12.51 3.71 -1.44
CA VAL A 134 12.98 2.87 -2.57
C VAL A 134 14.48 2.68 -2.50
N SER A 135 15.25 3.76 -2.30
CA SER A 135 16.70 3.67 -2.17
C SER A 135 17.12 2.72 -1.04
N ARG A 136 16.48 2.81 0.13
CA ARG A 136 16.75 1.93 1.29
C ARG A 136 16.38 0.48 1.00
N ALA A 137 15.20 0.24 0.43
CA ALA A 137 14.75 -1.11 0.10
C ALA A 137 15.64 -1.78 -0.97
N VAL A 138 16.09 -1.03 -1.98
CA VAL A 138 17.04 -1.53 -3.00
C VAL A 138 18.38 -1.92 -2.35
N LYS A 139 18.94 -1.05 -1.50
CA LYS A 139 20.18 -1.37 -0.78
C LYS A 139 20.04 -2.59 0.12
N ALA A 140 18.91 -2.71 0.83
CA ALA A 140 18.62 -3.89 1.65
C ALA A 140 18.58 -5.18 0.81
N ARG A 141 17.97 -5.15 -0.38
CA ARG A 141 17.93 -6.29 -1.29
C ARG A 141 19.30 -6.65 -1.86
N ASN A 142 20.08 -5.66 -2.29
CA ASN A 142 21.43 -5.91 -2.78
C ASN A 142 22.30 -6.54 -1.68
N ALA A 143 22.28 -5.99 -0.46
CA ALA A 143 22.99 -6.57 0.68
C ALA A 143 22.54 -8.01 1.00
N THR A 144 21.24 -8.32 0.86
CA THR A 144 20.72 -9.69 1.03
C THR A 144 21.29 -10.64 -0.03
N ILE A 145 21.34 -10.20 -1.30
CA ILE A 145 21.88 -10.97 -2.43
C ILE A 145 23.38 -11.23 -2.25
N ASP A 146 24.11 -10.23 -1.74
CA ASP A 146 25.55 -10.31 -1.48
C ASP A 146 25.89 -11.11 -0.21
N GLY A 147 24.88 -11.63 0.51
CA GLY A 147 25.05 -12.38 1.76
C GLY A 147 25.39 -11.51 2.98
N ASN A 148 25.37 -10.18 2.85
CA ASN A 148 25.59 -9.24 3.94
C ASN A 148 24.30 -8.99 4.74
N VAL A 149 23.88 -10.00 5.51
CA VAL A 149 22.61 -9.98 6.25
C VAL A 149 22.53 -8.82 7.23
N LYS A 150 23.62 -8.49 7.93
CA LYS A 150 23.65 -7.36 8.87
C LYS A 150 23.32 -6.05 8.17
N GLU A 151 23.96 -5.77 7.04
CA GLU A 151 23.71 -4.55 6.27
C GLU A 151 22.28 -4.51 5.70
N ALA A 152 21.74 -5.66 5.28
CA ALA A 152 20.35 -5.75 4.87
C ALA A 152 19.40 -5.31 6.00
N PHE A 153 19.62 -5.80 7.22
CA PHE A 153 18.86 -5.41 8.41
C PHE A 153 19.04 -3.93 8.74
N ASP A 154 20.26 -3.38 8.64
CA ASP A 154 20.52 -1.95 8.86
C ASP A 154 19.67 -1.08 7.90
N PHE A 155 19.57 -1.46 6.62
CA PHE A 155 18.74 -0.73 5.65
C PHE A 155 17.22 -0.91 5.87
N TRP A 156 16.77 -2.10 6.28
CA TRP A 156 15.37 -2.28 6.70
C TRP A 156 15.03 -1.46 7.94
N ASN A 157 15.95 -1.36 8.90
CA ASN A 157 15.80 -0.50 10.07
C ASN A 157 15.64 0.97 9.66
N LEU A 158 16.49 1.46 8.75
CA LEU A 158 16.35 2.82 8.21
C LEU A 158 15.02 3.02 7.48
N LEU A 159 14.51 2.02 6.77
CA LEU A 159 13.20 2.11 6.11
C LEU A 159 12.08 2.30 7.14
N TYR A 160 12.07 1.50 8.21
CA TYR A 160 11.03 1.48 9.23
C TYR A 160 11.30 2.38 10.43
N ASN A 161 12.20 3.37 10.31
CA ASN A 161 12.51 4.32 11.38
C ASN A 161 13.00 3.65 12.68
N ASN A 162 13.88 2.66 12.57
CA ASN A 162 14.41 1.86 13.67
C ASN A 162 13.33 1.11 14.46
N LYS A 163 12.22 0.74 13.79
CA LYS A 163 11.15 -0.13 14.32
C LYS A 163 11.15 -1.51 13.67
N PHE A 164 12.20 -1.84 12.91
CA PHE A 164 12.39 -3.20 12.39
C PHE A 164 13.14 -4.03 13.44
N PRO A 165 12.93 -5.36 13.51
CA PRO A 165 13.69 -6.20 14.42
C PRO A 165 15.20 -6.07 14.19
N ASP A 166 15.96 -6.09 15.28
CA ASP A 166 17.42 -6.08 15.20
C ASP A 166 17.95 -7.45 14.79
N TYR A 167 19.09 -7.45 14.09
CA TYR A 167 19.73 -8.67 13.62
C TYR A 167 20.18 -9.61 14.75
N TYR A 168 20.47 -9.06 15.94
CA TYR A 168 21.01 -9.80 17.08
C TYR A 168 19.94 -10.35 18.03
N LEU A 169 18.65 -10.23 17.68
CA LEU A 169 17.52 -10.71 18.47
C LEU A 169 16.99 -12.05 17.96
#